data_AF-A0A7V8ZJ25-F1
#
_entry.id   AF-A0A7V8ZJ25-F1
#
_cell.length_a   1.000
_cell.length_b   1.000
_cell.length_c   1.000
_cell.angle_alpha   90.00
_cell.angle_beta   90.00
_cell.angle_gamma   90.00
#
_symmetry.space_group_name_H-M   'P 1'
#
loop_
_entity.id
_entity.type
_entity.pdbx_description
1 polymer ?
#
loop_
_entity_poly.entity_id
_entity_poly.type
_entity_poly.pdbx_seq_one_letter_code
_entity_poly.pdbx_strand_id
1 'polypeptide(L)'
;MRHPLIALPVTLAACVALAACGGDTLTADEYRKQADAICKDFDAKQKELPDPKSIADFGKLTDEAKPLIEDQIEQLRDLEAPDELKDQAEEAYDLLDQQVPKLDELKAAAKDNDTAKIQSVAESASKLSTQANAKAKEIGLTVCGAGS
;
A
#
# COMPACT_ATOMS: atom_id res chain seq x y z
N MET A 1 57.84 -23.69 15.98
CA MET A 1 57.08 -23.81 17.23
C MET A 1 55.64 -24.18 16.88
N ARG A 2 55.03 -25.08 17.65
CA ARG A 2 53.85 -25.87 17.27
C ARG A 2 52.64 -25.44 18.13
N HIS A 3 51.46 -25.39 17.51
CA HIS A 3 50.07 -25.39 18.05
C HIS A 3 49.46 -24.05 18.52
N PRO A 4 48.12 -23.91 18.60
CA PRO A 4 47.07 -24.24 17.60
C PRO A 4 45.84 -23.27 17.61
N LEU A 5 44.94 -23.45 16.63
CA LEU A 5 43.46 -23.35 16.71
C LEU A 5 42.79 -22.23 17.53
N ILE A 6 42.20 -21.25 16.84
CA ILE A 6 40.84 -20.78 17.18
C ILE A 6 40.05 -20.68 15.86
N ALA A 7 39.13 -21.63 15.69
CA ALA A 7 38.09 -21.59 14.69
C ALA A 7 37.00 -20.61 15.15
N LEU A 8 36.63 -19.66 14.28
CA LEU A 8 35.41 -18.89 14.44
C LEU A 8 34.64 -18.95 13.10
N PRO A 9 33.53 -19.68 13.00
CA PRO A 9 32.68 -19.62 11.83
C PRO A 9 31.86 -18.34 11.95
N VAL A 10 32.24 -17.30 11.20
CA VAL A 10 31.35 -16.15 10.99
C VAL A 10 30.35 -16.55 9.91
N THR A 11 29.29 -17.22 10.36
CA THR A 11 28.01 -17.30 9.66
C THR A 11 27.42 -15.89 9.64
N LEU A 12 27.54 -15.18 8.52
CA LEU A 12 26.78 -13.95 8.33
C LEU A 12 26.49 -13.69 6.85
N ALA A 13 25.25 -13.26 6.64
CA ALA A 13 24.63 -12.75 5.42
C ALA A 13 23.95 -13.79 4.53
N ALA A 14 22.75 -14.19 4.97
CA ALA A 14 21.69 -14.59 4.07
C ALA A 14 21.37 -13.42 3.12
N CYS A 15 21.93 -13.44 1.91
CA CYS A 15 21.43 -12.66 0.79
C CYS A 15 20.13 -13.31 0.31
N VAL A 16 18.99 -12.98 0.91
CA VAL A 16 17.69 -13.21 0.29
C VAL A 16 17.38 -12.00 -0.58
N ALA A 17 18.08 -11.91 -1.71
CA ALA A 17 17.63 -11.13 -2.84
C ALA A 17 16.67 -12.01 -3.63
N LEU A 18 15.41 -12.09 -3.19
CA LEU A 18 14.33 -12.57 -4.05
C LEU A 18 13.73 -11.36 -4.78
N ALA A 19 14.53 -10.77 -5.67
CA ALA A 19 13.97 -10.16 -6.86
C ALA A 19 13.63 -11.31 -7.81
N ALA A 20 12.56 -12.04 -7.51
CA ALA A 20 11.99 -13.06 -8.39
C ALA A 20 10.84 -12.45 -9.17
N CYS A 21 11.15 -11.46 -10.01
CA CYS A 21 10.34 -11.13 -11.17
C CYS A 21 10.83 -12.08 -12.27
N GLY A 22 10.12 -13.19 -12.51
CA GLY A 22 10.62 -14.20 -13.46
C GLY A 22 9.81 -15.49 -13.56
N GLY A 23 8.65 -15.43 -14.24
CA GLY A 23 8.27 -16.46 -15.21
C GLY A 23 7.15 -17.44 -14.86
N ASP A 24 6.72 -17.53 -13.60
CA ASP A 24 5.61 -18.40 -13.19
C ASP A 24 4.56 -17.59 -12.42
N THR A 25 3.29 -17.76 -12.79
CA THR A 25 2.15 -17.15 -12.08
C THR A 25 2.19 -17.53 -10.60
N LEU A 26 2.11 -16.54 -9.71
CA LEU A 26 2.10 -16.77 -8.26
C LEU A 26 0.98 -17.75 -7.87
N THR A 27 1.24 -18.60 -6.88
CA THR A 27 0.11 -19.27 -6.21
C THR A 27 -0.73 -18.23 -5.46
N ALA A 28 -2.00 -18.53 -5.21
CA ALA A 28 -2.86 -17.62 -4.46
C ALA A 28 -2.35 -17.29 -3.05
N ASP A 29 -1.66 -18.22 -2.39
CA ASP A 29 -1.07 -17.98 -1.07
C ASP A 29 0.18 -17.09 -1.14
N GLU A 30 1.02 -17.25 -2.17
CA GLU A 30 2.17 -16.38 -2.40
C GLU A 30 1.75 -14.96 -2.76
N TYR A 31 0.75 -14.83 -3.64
CA TYR A 31 0.14 -13.55 -3.98
C TYR A 31 -0.42 -12.87 -2.73
N ARG A 32 -1.24 -13.57 -1.92
CA ARG A 32 -1.81 -13.01 -0.69
C ARG A 32 -0.74 -12.48 0.25
N LYS A 33 0.32 -13.26 0.45
CA LYS A 33 1.44 -12.89 1.34
C LYS A 33 2.19 -11.66 0.83
N GLN A 34 2.44 -11.57 -0.46
CA GLN A 34 3.17 -10.44 -1.06
C GLN A 34 2.31 -9.17 -1.08
N ALA A 35 1.04 -9.28 -1.44
CA ALA A 35 0.11 -8.14 -1.42
C ALA A 35 -0.07 -7.59 0.01
N ASP A 36 -0.24 -8.47 1.02
CA ASP A 36 -0.30 -8.03 2.42
C ASP A 36 1.01 -7.38 2.90
N ALA A 37 2.16 -7.78 2.35
CA ALA A 37 3.44 -7.14 2.66
C ALA A 37 3.51 -5.71 2.09
N ILE A 38 3.00 -5.48 0.87
CA ILE A 38 2.91 -4.14 0.27
C ILE A 38 1.99 -3.25 1.10
N CYS A 39 0.79 -3.74 1.47
CA CYS A 39 -0.12 -2.96 2.32
C CYS A 39 0.47 -2.64 3.69
N LYS A 40 1.26 -3.56 4.26
CA LYS A 40 1.98 -3.29 5.51
C LYS A 40 3.06 -2.22 5.36
N ASP A 41 3.78 -2.20 4.24
CA ASP A 41 4.77 -1.15 3.94
C ASP A 41 4.09 0.20 3.76
N PHE A 42 3.00 0.24 3.00
CA PHE A 42 2.15 1.42 2.85
C PHE A 42 1.64 1.94 4.21
N ASP A 43 1.12 1.07 5.09
CA ASP A 43 0.69 1.43 6.44
C ASP A 43 1.83 2.03 7.29
N ALA A 44 3.05 1.56 7.10
CA ALA A 44 4.21 2.11 7.79
C ALA A 44 4.53 3.51 7.28
N LYS A 45 4.59 3.70 5.96
CA LYS A 45 4.81 5.01 5.31
C LYS A 45 3.71 6.01 5.67
N GLN A 46 2.44 5.59 5.72
CA GLN A 46 1.33 6.44 6.15
C GLN A 46 1.47 6.93 7.58
N LYS A 47 1.97 6.10 8.51
CA LYS A 47 2.18 6.49 9.92
C LYS A 47 3.32 7.49 10.10
N GLU A 48 4.19 7.63 9.10
CA GLU A 48 5.25 8.63 9.09
C GLU A 48 4.75 10.00 8.61
N LEU A 49 3.55 10.05 8.00
CA LEU A 49 2.95 11.31 7.58
C LEU A 49 2.58 12.17 8.81
N PRO A 50 2.84 13.48 8.78
CA PRO A 50 2.56 14.36 9.90
C PRO A 50 1.05 14.60 10.05
N ASP A 51 0.56 14.53 11.30
CA ASP A 51 -0.80 14.96 11.62
C ASP A 51 -1.00 16.45 11.24
N PRO A 52 -1.99 16.78 10.39
CA PRO A 52 -2.22 18.15 9.95
C PRO A 52 -2.77 18.98 11.11
N LYS A 53 -2.18 20.17 11.34
CA LYS A 53 -2.61 21.09 12.42
C LYS A 53 -3.45 22.27 11.92
N SER A 54 -3.60 22.36 10.60
CA SER A 54 -4.38 23.38 9.91
C SER A 54 -4.90 22.85 8.58
N ILE A 55 -5.84 23.56 7.96
CA ILE A 55 -6.32 23.23 6.60
C ILE A 55 -5.17 23.31 5.58
N ALA A 56 -4.25 24.26 5.75
CA ALA A 56 -3.07 24.36 4.89
C ALA A 56 -2.14 23.14 5.04
N ASP A 57 -1.96 22.63 6.26
CA ASP A 57 -1.19 21.40 6.49
C ASP A 57 -1.91 20.17 5.94
N PHE A 58 -3.25 20.14 5.99
CA PHE A 58 -4.04 19.09 5.36
C PHE A 58 -3.85 19.05 3.84
N GLY A 59 -3.80 20.21 3.17
CA GLY A 59 -3.48 20.26 1.73
C GLY A 59 -2.05 19.79 1.39
N LYS A 60 -1.08 19.95 2.30
CA LYS A 60 0.27 19.38 2.13
C LYS A 60 0.27 17.88 2.38
N LEU A 61 -0.46 17.42 3.39
CA LEU A 61 -0.63 16.00 3.66
C LEU A 61 -1.17 15.27 2.43
N THR A 62 -2.13 15.84 1.70
CA THR A 62 -2.66 15.22 0.47
C THR A 62 -1.61 15.12 -0.64
N ASP A 63 -0.65 16.06 -0.71
CA ASP A 63 0.47 15.99 -1.66
C ASP A 63 1.48 14.89 -1.29
N GLU A 64 1.70 14.66 0.02
CA GLU A 64 2.60 13.62 0.51
C GLU A 64 1.96 12.23 0.45
N ALA A 65 0.64 12.12 0.69
CA ALA A 65 -0.09 10.86 0.67
C ALA A 65 -0.31 10.31 -0.75
N LYS A 66 -0.54 11.19 -1.73
CA LYS A 66 -0.83 10.79 -3.12
C LYS A 66 0.22 9.84 -3.73
N PRO A 67 1.53 10.17 -3.76
CA PRO A 67 2.51 9.27 -4.34
C PRO A 67 2.65 7.95 -3.57
N LEU A 68 2.32 7.91 -2.28
CA LEU A 68 2.32 6.65 -1.51
C LEU A 68 1.19 5.71 -1.95
N ILE A 69 0.02 6.27 -2.24
CA ILE A 69 -1.13 5.49 -2.74
C ILE A 69 -0.87 5.03 -4.17
N GLU A 70 -0.33 5.90 -5.03
CA GLU A 70 0.05 5.53 -6.40
C GLU A 70 1.10 4.40 -6.41
N ASP A 71 2.15 4.52 -5.59
CA ASP A 71 3.19 3.49 -5.39
C ASP A 71 2.60 2.16 -4.90
N GLN A 72 1.67 2.20 -3.95
CA GLN A 72 0.99 1.00 -3.46
C GLN A 72 0.21 0.30 -4.59
N ILE A 73 -0.56 1.05 -5.37
CA ILE A 73 -1.38 0.51 -6.48
C ILE A 73 -0.49 -0.09 -7.56
N GLU A 74 0.61 0.58 -7.92
CA GLU A 74 1.60 0.10 -8.90
C GLU A 74 2.21 -1.22 -8.44
N GLN A 75 2.75 -1.27 -7.22
CA GLN A 75 3.34 -2.50 -6.67
C GLN A 75 2.34 -3.65 -6.60
N LEU A 76 1.08 -3.37 -6.25
CA LEU A 76 0.03 -4.39 -6.18
C LEU A 76 -0.31 -4.95 -7.57
N ARG A 77 -0.39 -4.10 -8.60
CA ARG A 77 -0.60 -4.52 -10.00
C ARG A 77 0.59 -5.30 -10.56
N ASP A 78 1.81 -4.91 -10.19
CA ASP A 78 3.04 -5.56 -10.60
C ASP A 78 3.24 -6.98 -10.01
N LEU A 79 2.52 -7.34 -8.94
CA LEU A 79 2.54 -8.69 -8.39
C LEU A 79 1.88 -9.73 -9.31
N GLU A 80 1.08 -9.31 -10.30
CA GLU A 80 0.31 -10.17 -11.19
C GLU A 80 -0.51 -11.24 -10.43
N ALA A 81 -1.71 -10.88 -10.01
CA ALA A 81 -2.61 -11.82 -9.34
C ALA A 81 -2.87 -13.08 -10.20
N PRO A 82 -2.91 -14.29 -9.60
CA PRO A 82 -3.26 -15.50 -10.32
C PRO A 82 -4.66 -15.41 -10.93
N ASP A 83 -4.90 -16.14 -12.02
CA ASP A 83 -6.16 -16.10 -12.78
C ASP A 83 -7.43 -16.24 -11.91
N GLU A 84 -7.36 -17.06 -10.85
CA GLU A 84 -8.49 -17.28 -9.93
C GLU A 84 -8.82 -16.10 -9.00
N LEU A 85 -7.89 -15.14 -8.85
CA LEU A 85 -8.05 -13.93 -8.03
C LEU A 85 -8.02 -12.63 -8.85
N LYS A 86 -7.63 -12.70 -10.12
CA LYS A 86 -7.26 -11.55 -10.94
C LYS A 86 -8.38 -10.51 -11.05
N ASP A 87 -9.60 -10.93 -11.37
CA ASP A 87 -10.71 -10.00 -11.56
C ASP A 87 -11.06 -9.29 -10.24
N GLN A 88 -11.12 -10.03 -9.13
CA GLN A 88 -11.42 -9.45 -7.82
C GLN A 88 -10.27 -8.56 -7.28
N ALA A 89 -9.02 -8.89 -7.61
CA ALA A 89 -7.87 -8.05 -7.30
C ALA A 89 -7.92 -6.73 -8.07
N GLU A 90 -8.20 -6.78 -9.37
CA GLU A 90 -8.30 -5.58 -10.21
C GLU A 90 -9.47 -4.68 -9.77
N GLU A 91 -10.61 -5.26 -9.40
CA GLU A 91 -11.72 -4.49 -8.80
C GLU A 91 -11.30 -3.73 -7.53
N ALA A 92 -10.44 -4.34 -6.69
CA ALA A 92 -9.92 -3.66 -5.51
C ALA A 92 -8.99 -2.50 -5.90
N TYR A 93 -8.12 -2.71 -6.89
CA TYR A 93 -7.16 -1.71 -7.35
C TYR A 93 -7.84 -0.53 -8.05
N ASP A 94 -8.89 -0.77 -8.83
CA ASP A 94 -9.69 0.30 -9.45
C ASP A 94 -10.40 1.17 -8.40
N LEU A 95 -10.78 0.60 -7.26
CA LEU A 95 -11.34 1.36 -6.13
C LEU A 95 -10.27 2.19 -5.40
N LEU A 96 -9.03 1.71 -5.34
CA LEU A 96 -7.88 2.48 -4.84
C LEU A 96 -7.53 3.62 -5.81
N ASP A 97 -7.50 3.35 -7.11
CA ASP A 97 -7.18 4.34 -8.16
C ASP A 97 -8.18 5.49 -8.17
N GLN A 98 -9.47 5.20 -7.92
CA GLN A 98 -10.51 6.22 -7.75
C GLN A 98 -10.28 7.16 -6.56
N GLN A 99 -9.44 6.81 -5.58
CA GLN A 99 -9.09 7.69 -4.45
C GLN A 99 -8.04 8.73 -4.84
N VAL A 100 -7.15 8.43 -5.79
CA VAL A 100 -6.09 9.34 -6.24
C VAL A 100 -6.64 10.72 -6.66
N PRO A 101 -7.66 10.85 -7.54
CA PRO A 101 -8.22 12.16 -7.86
C PRO A 101 -8.95 12.82 -6.69
N LYS A 102 -9.38 12.06 -5.66
CA LYS A 102 -9.99 12.64 -4.45
C LYS A 102 -8.97 13.41 -3.62
N LEU A 103 -7.70 13.04 -3.65
CA LEU A 103 -6.64 13.80 -3.00
C LEU A 103 -6.43 15.17 -3.66
N ASP A 104 -6.51 15.23 -4.99
CA ASP A 104 -6.46 16.51 -5.72
C ASP A 104 -7.68 17.38 -5.40
N GLU A 105 -8.88 16.79 -5.31
CA GLU A 105 -10.10 17.49 -4.88
C GLU A 105 -9.99 18.00 -3.43
N LEU A 106 -9.44 17.20 -2.51
CA LEU A 106 -9.21 17.59 -1.11
C LEU A 106 -8.21 18.74 -1.01
N LYS A 107 -7.12 18.68 -1.77
CA LYS A 107 -6.12 19.76 -1.86
C LYS A 107 -6.74 21.06 -2.36
N ALA A 108 -7.53 20.99 -3.43
CA ALA A 108 -8.22 22.17 -3.98
C ALA A 108 -9.18 22.77 -2.95
N ALA A 109 -9.99 21.94 -2.29
CA ALA A 109 -10.91 22.38 -1.24
C ALA A 109 -10.17 22.98 -0.02
N ALA A 110 -9.02 22.41 0.35
CA ALA A 110 -8.16 22.96 1.41
C ALA A 110 -7.61 24.34 1.05
N LYS A 111 -7.18 24.54 -0.20
CA LYS A 111 -6.74 25.85 -0.69
C LYS A 111 -7.86 26.91 -0.61
N ASP A 112 -9.08 26.51 -0.93
CA ASP A 112 -10.25 27.39 -0.93
C ASP A 112 -10.90 27.53 0.47
N ASN A 113 -10.38 26.83 1.49
CA ASN A 113 -10.97 26.72 2.83
C ASN A 113 -12.44 26.24 2.80
N ASP A 114 -12.79 25.43 1.80
CA ASP A 114 -14.13 24.86 1.63
C ASP A 114 -14.27 23.59 2.47
N THR A 115 -14.57 23.77 3.75
CA THR A 115 -14.70 22.67 4.71
C THR A 115 -15.84 21.70 4.37
N ALA A 116 -16.91 22.18 3.73
CA ALA A 116 -18.01 21.33 3.29
C ALA A 116 -17.58 20.41 2.15
N LYS A 117 -16.80 20.93 1.18
CA LYS A 117 -16.21 20.12 0.11
C LYS A 117 -15.16 19.15 0.65
N ILE A 118 -14.31 19.57 1.59
CA ILE A 118 -13.36 18.67 2.27
C ILE A 118 -14.09 17.48 2.87
N GLN A 119 -15.12 17.74 3.68
CA GLN A 119 -15.89 16.66 4.33
C GLN A 119 -16.52 15.72 3.30
N SER A 120 -17.21 16.27 2.29
CA SER A 120 -17.87 15.46 1.26
C SER A 120 -16.90 14.59 0.46
N VAL A 121 -15.73 15.13 0.11
CA VAL A 121 -14.71 14.38 -0.64
C VAL A 121 -14.04 13.33 0.25
N ALA A 122 -13.77 13.65 1.52
CA ALA A 122 -13.20 12.69 2.48
C ALA A 122 -14.16 11.51 2.74
N GLU A 123 -15.45 11.76 2.87
CA GLU A 123 -16.48 10.70 2.97
C GLU A 123 -16.51 9.82 1.71
N SER A 124 -16.40 10.42 0.53
CA SER A 124 -16.31 9.68 -0.73
C SER A 124 -15.04 8.82 -0.81
N ALA A 125 -13.90 9.35 -0.40
CA ALA A 125 -12.63 8.62 -0.37
C ALA A 125 -12.71 7.45 0.62
N SER A 126 -13.19 7.69 1.84
CA SER A 126 -13.39 6.64 2.86
C SER A 126 -14.32 5.52 2.41
N LYS A 127 -15.37 5.85 1.66
CA LYS A 127 -16.25 4.83 1.05
C LYS A 127 -15.50 3.96 0.04
N LEU A 128 -14.71 4.57 -0.83
CA LEU A 128 -13.88 3.84 -1.80
C LEU A 128 -12.87 2.92 -1.08
N SER A 129 -12.19 3.42 -0.05
CA SER A 129 -11.26 2.61 0.75
C SER A 129 -12.00 1.42 1.40
N THR A 130 -13.19 1.66 1.97
CA THR A 130 -14.01 0.60 2.57
C THR A 130 -14.39 -0.47 1.54
N GLN A 131 -14.76 -0.06 0.33
CA GLN A 131 -15.09 -0.99 -0.75
C GLN A 131 -13.85 -1.77 -1.22
N ALA A 132 -12.70 -1.11 -1.36
CA ALA A 132 -11.44 -1.75 -1.73
C ALA A 132 -11.02 -2.78 -0.67
N ASN A 133 -11.12 -2.44 0.61
CA ASN A 133 -10.81 -3.35 1.73
C ASN A 133 -11.75 -4.57 1.74
N ALA A 134 -13.03 -4.38 1.46
CA ALA A 134 -13.98 -5.48 1.35
C ALA A 134 -13.58 -6.44 0.21
N LYS A 135 -13.18 -5.91 -0.95
CA LYS A 135 -12.70 -6.71 -2.08
C LYS A 135 -11.40 -7.44 -1.78
N ALA A 136 -10.44 -6.76 -1.15
CA ALA A 136 -9.20 -7.36 -0.68
C ALA A 136 -9.47 -8.53 0.30
N LYS A 137 -10.45 -8.36 1.19
CA LYS A 137 -10.87 -9.42 2.12
C LYS A 137 -11.52 -10.61 1.42
N GLU A 138 -12.31 -10.40 0.37
CA GLU A 138 -12.95 -11.46 -0.42
C GLU A 138 -11.91 -12.41 -1.05
N ILE A 139 -10.73 -11.90 -1.42
CA ILE A 139 -9.61 -12.70 -1.96
C ILE A 139 -8.62 -13.21 -0.88
N GLY A 140 -8.93 -12.97 0.39
CA GLY A 140 -8.19 -13.48 1.55
C GLY A 140 -6.98 -12.62 1.96
N LEU A 141 -6.90 -11.36 1.53
CA LEU A 141 -5.93 -10.42 2.07
C LEU A 141 -6.35 -9.99 3.48
N THR A 142 -5.39 -9.98 4.39
CA THR A 142 -5.63 -9.71 5.81
C THR A 142 -5.19 -8.32 6.23
N VAL A 143 -4.11 -7.80 5.65
CA VAL A 143 -3.61 -6.44 5.91
C VAL A 143 -4.36 -5.47 5.01
N CYS A 144 -4.35 -5.70 3.70
CA CYS A 144 -5.11 -4.86 2.76
C CYS A 144 -6.62 -4.88 3.06
N GLY A 145 -7.14 -5.98 3.62
CA GLY A 145 -8.55 -6.12 3.97
C GLY A 145 -8.93 -5.60 5.37
N ALA A 146 -7.97 -5.22 6.21
CA ALA A 146 -8.25 -4.74 7.58
C ALA A 146 -8.66 -3.26 7.63
N GLY A 147 -8.29 -2.50 6.60
CA GLY A 147 -8.44 -1.05 6.56
C GLY A 147 -7.39 -0.32 7.37
N SER A 148 -6.70 0.60 6.69
CA SER A 148 -5.84 1.64 7.27
C SER A 148 -6.62 2.94 7.40
#